data_AF-A0ABD0T8I4-F1
#
_entry.id   AF-A0ABD0T8I4-F1
#
_cell.length_a   1.000
_cell.length_b   1.000
_cell.length_c   1.000
_cell.angle_alpha   90.00
_cell.angle_beta   90.00
_cell.angle_gamma   90.00
#
_symmetry.space_group_name_H-M   'P 1'
#
loop_
_entity.id
_entity.type
_entity.pdbx_description
1 polymer ?
#
loop_
_entity_poly.entity_id
_entity_poly.type
_entity_poly.pdbx_seq_one_letter_code
_entity_poly.pdbx_strand_id
1 'polypeptide(L)'
;MLQSEENRIDSGRYATNSQSIQFGPWHIAYDVSCILPSVCSTKVVCERDDDQYCQFCIYCKELEIPHFPDMVFPKNILSLTHKNGAKIFFNPLHALKHVANTVRAIEVSCSEAWLEARPDAEKKLKSFDWTFTTDYKGTLSDEIVVEPTDETINYDLLKQKEQILFYHDLTLFEDELHDHGISKLSVKIRVMPSYWYILLRYFLRVDDVLVRSNETRMFHMLNSNYVLREFTAKESKAQDLNMPTSHMKEADDVIPFLAVKEKVTQKLIVNIQNNS
;
A
#
# COMPACT_ATOMS: atom_id res chain seq x y z
N MET A 1 -13.79 43.83 -26.47
CA MET A 1 -13.49 42.40 -26.65
C MET A 1 -13.42 41.80 -25.25
N LEU A 2 -14.49 41.10 -24.86
CA LEU A 2 -14.66 40.51 -23.55
C LEU A 2 -13.90 39.17 -23.45
N GLN A 3 -13.44 38.95 -22.23
CA GLN A 3 -12.72 37.82 -21.63
C GLN A 3 -13.03 36.42 -22.19
N SER A 4 -11.99 35.60 -22.31
CA SER A 4 -12.07 34.15 -22.15
C SER A 4 -11.28 33.77 -20.88
N GLU A 5 -11.96 33.87 -19.74
CA GLU A 5 -11.56 33.19 -18.51
C GLU A 5 -11.89 31.70 -18.69
N GLU A 6 -10.87 30.88 -18.90
CA GLU A 6 -11.02 29.43 -18.81
C GLU A 6 -11.28 29.04 -17.35
N ASN A 7 -12.42 28.37 -17.17
CA ASN A 7 -12.95 27.86 -15.93
C ASN A 7 -11.92 27.03 -15.14
N ARG A 8 -11.18 27.69 -14.23
CA ARG A 8 -10.60 27.07 -13.04
C ARG A 8 -11.65 27.02 -11.95
N ILE A 9 -12.50 25.99 -11.98
CA ILE A 9 -13.41 25.72 -10.87
C ILE A 9 -12.87 24.51 -10.11
N ASP A 10 -12.27 24.84 -8.96
CA ASP A 10 -12.05 23.98 -7.79
C ASP A 10 -10.76 23.13 -7.67
N SER A 11 -9.59 23.71 -7.97
CA SER A 11 -8.27 23.12 -7.64
C SER A 11 -7.59 23.77 -6.41
N GLY A 12 -8.34 24.44 -5.54
CA GLY A 12 -7.80 25.48 -4.66
C GLY A 12 -7.66 25.17 -3.16
N ARG A 13 -7.70 23.91 -2.68
CA ARG A 13 -7.69 23.68 -1.20
C ARG A 13 -6.70 22.69 -0.61
N TYR A 14 -5.93 21.94 -1.40
CA TYR A 14 -4.86 21.10 -0.85
C TYR A 14 -3.64 21.17 -1.74
N ALA A 15 -2.58 21.80 -1.24
CA ALA A 15 -1.29 21.79 -1.89
C ALA A 15 -0.78 20.34 -1.94
N THR A 16 -0.81 19.71 -3.12
CA THR A 16 -0.08 18.47 -3.35
C THR A 16 1.41 18.79 -3.28
N ASN A 17 2.07 18.29 -2.23
CA ASN A 17 3.51 18.36 -2.14
C ASN A 17 4.08 17.19 -2.96
N SER A 18 4.77 17.51 -4.04
CA SER A 18 5.41 16.51 -4.89
C SER A 18 6.89 16.80 -5.03
N GLN A 19 7.68 15.75 -5.01
CA GLN A 19 9.12 15.82 -5.28
C GLN A 19 9.52 14.67 -6.17
N SER A 20 10.59 14.88 -6.92
CA SER A 20 11.16 13.85 -7.78
C SER A 20 12.68 13.91 -7.79
N ILE A 21 13.29 12.79 -8.15
CA ILE A 21 14.72 12.64 -8.35
C ILE A 21 14.97 11.75 -9.58
N GLN A 22 16.01 12.10 -10.33
CA GLN A 22 16.54 11.24 -11.37
C GLN A 22 17.65 10.37 -10.79
N PHE A 23 17.51 9.04 -10.89
CA PHE A 23 18.50 8.07 -10.46
C PHE A 23 18.84 7.13 -11.63
N GLY A 24 19.95 7.39 -12.31
CA GLY A 24 20.32 6.66 -13.52
C GLY A 24 19.17 6.66 -14.54
N PRO A 25 18.68 5.49 -14.98
CA PRO A 25 17.58 5.40 -15.93
C PRO A 25 16.18 5.55 -15.30
N TRP A 26 16.08 5.69 -13.98
CA TRP A 26 14.82 5.81 -13.25
C TRP A 26 14.49 7.26 -12.90
N HIS A 27 13.26 7.66 -13.21
CA HIS A 27 12.61 8.84 -12.68
C HIS A 27 11.74 8.42 -11.50
N ILE A 28 12.09 8.86 -10.28
CA ILE A 28 11.38 8.51 -9.05
C ILE A 28 10.65 9.75 -8.57
N ALA A 29 9.34 9.65 -8.36
CA ALA A 29 8.51 10.75 -7.92
C ALA A 29 7.48 10.30 -6.89
N TYR A 30 7.12 11.19 -5.98
CA TYR A 30 5.97 10.98 -5.11
C TYR A 30 5.05 12.19 -5.10
N ASP A 31 3.79 11.93 -4.78
CA ASP A 31 2.75 12.91 -4.51
C ASP A 31 2.17 12.67 -3.11
N VAL A 32 1.92 13.75 -2.37
CA VAL A 32 1.27 13.72 -1.04
C VAL A 32 -0.02 14.51 -1.08
N SER A 33 -1.06 14.01 -0.43
CA SER A 33 -2.38 14.63 -0.37
C SER A 33 -3.08 14.47 0.98
N CYS A 34 -4.23 15.12 1.11
CA CYS A 34 -5.12 14.95 2.25
C CYS A 34 -5.91 13.64 2.17
N ILE A 35 -6.57 13.31 3.28
CA ILE A 35 -7.46 12.16 3.41
C ILE A 35 -8.65 12.29 2.44
N LEU A 36 -9.14 11.15 1.94
CA LEU A 36 -10.33 11.01 1.12
C LEU A 36 -11.56 11.58 1.85
N PRO A 37 -12.32 12.51 1.25
CA PRO A 37 -13.57 12.97 1.84
C PRO A 37 -14.57 11.82 2.00
N SER A 38 -15.31 11.82 3.11
CA SER A 38 -16.35 10.83 3.41
C SER A 38 -17.63 10.98 2.59
N VAL A 39 -17.74 12.07 1.81
CA VAL A 39 -18.88 12.37 0.95
C VAL A 39 -18.43 12.86 -0.41
N CYS A 40 -19.25 12.59 -1.43
CA CYS A 40 -19.08 13.14 -2.76
C CYS A 40 -19.06 14.68 -2.73
N SER A 41 -17.96 15.28 -3.17
CA SER A 41 -17.79 16.74 -3.22
C SER A 41 -18.62 17.39 -4.33
N THR A 42 -18.91 16.66 -5.42
CA THR A 42 -19.56 17.17 -6.63
C THR A 42 -20.69 16.25 -7.08
N LYS A 43 -21.77 16.15 -6.27
CA LYS A 43 -22.93 15.27 -6.57
C LYS A 43 -23.49 15.51 -7.97
N VAL A 44 -23.64 16.77 -8.37
CA VAL A 44 -24.19 17.16 -9.67
C VAL A 44 -23.33 16.73 -10.86
N VAL A 45 -22.01 16.58 -10.68
CA VAL A 45 -21.09 16.11 -11.73
C VAL A 45 -21.01 14.59 -11.72
N CYS A 46 -20.91 13.99 -10.52
CA CYS A 46 -20.79 12.54 -10.38
C CYS A 46 -22.06 11.76 -10.76
N GLU A 47 -23.20 12.42 -10.90
CA GLU A 47 -24.45 11.85 -11.41
C GLU A 47 -24.56 11.87 -12.95
N ARG A 48 -23.71 12.62 -13.67
CA ARG A 48 -23.81 12.81 -15.13
C ARG A 48 -23.22 11.68 -15.97
N ASP A 49 -22.58 10.71 -15.33
CA ASP A 49 -21.95 9.54 -15.96
C ASP A 49 -20.96 9.89 -17.09
N ASP A 50 -20.24 11.00 -16.94
CA ASP A 50 -19.33 11.58 -17.94
C ASP A 50 -17.84 11.42 -17.57
N ASP A 51 -17.49 10.35 -16.85
CA ASP A 51 -16.12 10.00 -16.41
C ASP A 51 -15.41 11.05 -15.53
N GLN A 52 -16.07 12.16 -15.16
CA GLN A 52 -15.53 13.23 -14.31
C GLN A 52 -15.93 13.05 -12.83
N TYR A 53 -15.78 11.85 -12.31
CA TYR A 53 -16.11 11.56 -10.91
C TYR A 53 -15.11 12.19 -9.94
N CYS A 54 -15.61 12.60 -8.77
CA CYS A 54 -14.74 12.94 -7.64
C CYS A 54 -14.04 11.68 -7.10
N GLN A 55 -12.94 11.86 -6.38
CA GLN A 55 -12.14 10.76 -5.82
C GLN A 55 -12.99 9.77 -5.00
N PHE A 56 -13.93 10.27 -4.19
CA PHE A 56 -14.83 9.41 -3.42
C PHE A 56 -15.66 8.49 -4.31
N CYS A 57 -16.29 9.05 -5.36
CA CYS A 57 -17.10 8.26 -6.30
C CYS A 57 -16.26 7.29 -7.13
N ILE A 58 -15.01 7.64 -7.48
CA ILE A 58 -14.08 6.68 -8.11
C ILE A 58 -13.87 5.49 -7.19
N TYR A 59 -13.56 5.72 -5.91
CA TYR A 59 -13.35 4.64 -4.94
C TYR A 59 -14.63 3.80 -4.75
N CYS A 60 -15.81 4.42 -4.65
CA CYS A 60 -17.08 3.68 -4.54
C CYS A 60 -17.42 2.84 -5.79
N LYS A 61 -17.05 3.29 -6.99
CA LYS A 61 -17.29 2.55 -8.22
C LYS A 61 -16.30 1.41 -8.42
N GLU A 62 -15.04 1.65 -8.09
CA GLU A 62 -13.93 0.72 -8.34
C GLU A 62 -13.74 -0.32 -7.23
N LEU A 63 -14.25 -0.07 -6.02
CA LEU A 63 -14.11 -0.96 -4.87
C LEU A 63 -15.47 -1.52 -4.46
N GLU A 64 -15.60 -2.85 -4.46
CA GLU A 64 -16.78 -3.57 -3.98
C GLU A 64 -16.69 -3.89 -2.47
N ILE A 65 -16.32 -2.91 -1.65
CA ILE A 65 -16.18 -3.06 -0.19
C ILE A 65 -17.27 -2.27 0.56
N PRO A 66 -17.77 -2.76 1.71
CA PRO A 66 -18.89 -2.13 2.42
C PRO A 66 -18.53 -0.79 3.07
N HIS A 67 -17.27 -0.61 3.48
CA HIS A 67 -16.74 0.63 4.03
C HIS A 67 -15.24 0.75 3.68
N PHE A 68 -14.72 1.97 3.72
CA PHE A 68 -13.30 2.27 3.51
C PHE A 68 -12.57 2.35 4.86
N PRO A 69 -11.23 2.22 4.86
CA PRO A 69 -10.42 2.60 6.01
C PRO A 69 -10.73 4.03 6.48
N ASP A 70 -10.63 4.29 7.78
CA ASP A 70 -10.83 5.62 8.38
C ASP A 70 -10.05 6.72 7.67
N MET A 71 -8.81 6.42 7.27
CA MET A 71 -7.90 7.35 6.62
C MET A 71 -7.35 6.75 5.33
N VAL A 72 -7.95 7.08 4.19
CA VAL A 72 -7.42 6.76 2.86
C VAL A 72 -6.78 8.00 2.25
N PHE A 73 -5.57 7.88 1.68
CA PHE A 73 -4.87 9.01 1.06
C PHE A 73 -4.83 8.86 -0.46
N PRO A 74 -5.89 9.26 -1.20
CA PRO A 74 -6.14 8.81 -2.56
C PRO A 74 -5.09 9.23 -3.58
N LYS A 75 -4.40 10.36 -3.35
CA LYS A 75 -3.33 10.85 -4.21
C LYS A 75 -1.94 10.66 -3.59
N ASN A 76 -1.80 9.86 -2.54
CA ASN A 76 -0.49 9.41 -2.10
C ASN A 76 0.00 8.35 -3.08
N ILE A 77 0.87 8.77 -3.98
CA ILE A 77 1.38 7.93 -5.06
C ILE A 77 2.89 7.97 -5.01
N LEU A 78 3.52 6.80 -4.95
CA LEU A 78 4.94 6.65 -5.27
C LEU A 78 5.03 6.04 -6.67
N SER A 79 5.81 6.67 -7.55
CA SER A 79 6.02 6.19 -8.92
C SER A 79 7.49 6.13 -9.28
N LEU A 80 7.87 5.08 -9.98
CA LEU A 80 9.19 4.86 -10.55
C LEU A 80 8.99 4.57 -12.03
N THR A 81 9.43 5.48 -12.88
CA THR A 81 9.35 5.34 -14.35
C THR A 81 10.75 5.16 -14.90
N HIS A 82 11.02 4.03 -15.54
CA HIS A 82 12.26 3.79 -16.25
C HIS A 82 12.22 4.45 -17.63
N LYS A 83 13.39 4.82 -18.17
CA LYS A 83 13.54 5.47 -19.50
C LYS A 83 12.92 4.71 -20.68
N ASN A 84 12.70 3.40 -20.55
CA ASN A 84 12.09 2.56 -21.59
C ASN A 84 10.55 2.48 -21.48
N GLY A 85 9.94 3.21 -20.55
CA GLY A 85 8.49 3.22 -20.33
C GLY A 85 8.01 2.32 -19.19
N ALA A 86 8.85 1.40 -18.69
CA ALA A 86 8.47 0.52 -17.58
C ALA A 86 8.19 1.32 -16.30
N LYS A 87 7.11 0.97 -15.60
CA LYS A 87 6.62 1.69 -14.43
C LYS A 87 6.35 0.75 -13.26
N ILE A 88 6.78 1.18 -12.08
CA ILE A 88 6.38 0.62 -10.80
C ILE A 88 5.68 1.74 -10.04
N PHE A 89 4.47 1.51 -9.56
CA PHE A 89 3.76 2.52 -8.78
C PHE A 89 2.96 1.91 -7.64
N PHE A 90 2.74 2.72 -6.62
CA PHE A 90 2.04 2.37 -5.39
C PHE A 90 0.94 3.39 -5.16
N ASN A 91 -0.30 2.92 -5.03
CA ASN A 91 -1.43 3.78 -4.69
C ASN A 91 -2.42 3.01 -3.79
N PRO A 92 -3.28 3.72 -3.03
CA PRO A 92 -4.21 3.07 -2.12
C PRO A 92 -5.30 2.30 -2.87
N LEU A 93 -5.79 2.82 -4.00
CA LEU A 93 -6.88 2.21 -4.76
C LEU A 93 -6.54 0.78 -5.18
N HIS A 94 -5.37 0.56 -5.78
CA HIS A 94 -4.92 -0.76 -6.18
C HIS A 94 -4.67 -1.64 -4.96
N ALA A 95 -4.09 -1.10 -3.89
CA ALA A 95 -3.91 -1.86 -2.66
C ALA A 95 -5.23 -2.33 -2.05
N LEU A 96 -6.28 -1.50 -2.10
CA LEU A 96 -7.63 -1.82 -1.64
C LEU A 96 -8.36 -2.79 -2.56
N LYS A 97 -8.07 -2.81 -3.88
CA LYS A 97 -8.55 -3.87 -4.78
C LYS A 97 -7.98 -5.25 -4.42
N HIS A 98 -6.78 -5.28 -3.84
CA HIS A 98 -6.15 -6.46 -3.30
C HIS A 98 -6.58 -6.78 -1.87
N VAL A 99 -7.42 -5.94 -1.23
CA VAL A 99 -8.01 -6.31 0.05
C VAL A 99 -8.82 -7.56 -0.21
N ALA A 100 -8.36 -8.60 0.46
CA ALA A 100 -8.89 -9.92 0.35
C ALA A 100 -10.42 -9.87 0.58
N ASN A 101 -11.21 -10.23 -0.44
CA ASN A 101 -12.55 -10.79 -0.20
C ASN A 101 -12.45 -12.19 0.46
N THR A 102 -11.40 -12.42 1.26
CA THR A 102 -11.00 -13.70 1.82
C THR A 102 -11.77 -13.94 3.11
N VAL A 103 -13.05 -14.20 2.91
CA VAL A 103 -14.02 -14.75 3.87
C VAL A 103 -13.52 -16.02 4.59
N ARG A 104 -12.46 -16.70 4.15
CA ARG A 104 -12.22 -18.11 4.56
C ARG A 104 -11.35 -18.35 5.80
N ALA A 105 -10.73 -17.34 6.44
CA ALA A 105 -9.71 -17.63 7.47
C ALA A 105 -9.96 -17.05 8.88
N ILE A 106 -10.76 -15.98 9.04
CA ILE A 106 -10.99 -15.33 10.35
C ILE A 106 -12.33 -15.78 10.97
N GLU A 107 -12.97 -16.80 10.40
CA GLU A 107 -14.26 -17.32 10.87
C GLU A 107 -14.18 -18.15 12.18
N VAL A 108 -12.99 -18.36 12.76
CA VAL A 108 -12.76 -19.42 13.77
C VAL A 108 -12.34 -18.92 15.17
N SER A 109 -12.51 -17.65 15.55
CA SER A 109 -12.27 -17.30 16.98
C SER A 109 -13.00 -16.10 17.58
N CYS A 110 -13.61 -15.21 16.81
CA CYS A 110 -14.39 -14.09 17.38
C CYS A 110 -15.91 -14.26 17.19
N SER A 111 -16.36 -15.22 16.40
CA SER A 111 -17.77 -15.44 16.08
C SER A 111 -18.55 -16.01 17.27
N GLU A 112 -17.98 -16.91 18.07
CA GLU A 112 -18.70 -17.55 19.17
C GLU A 112 -19.09 -16.56 20.29
N ALA A 113 -18.17 -15.70 20.74
CA ALA A 113 -18.45 -14.75 21.82
C ALA A 113 -19.40 -13.61 21.40
N TRP A 114 -19.43 -13.24 20.11
CA TRP A 114 -20.29 -12.17 19.58
C TRP A 114 -21.70 -12.68 19.20
N LEU A 115 -21.81 -13.95 18.78
CA LEU A 115 -23.08 -14.61 18.47
C LEU A 115 -23.89 -14.95 19.74
N GLU A 116 -23.23 -15.27 20.86
CA GLU A 116 -23.92 -15.53 22.13
C GLU A 116 -24.73 -14.32 22.65
N ALA A 117 -24.40 -13.11 22.21
CA ALA A 117 -25.08 -11.89 22.63
C ALA A 117 -26.34 -11.55 21.82
N ARG A 118 -26.58 -12.15 20.62
CA ARG A 118 -27.69 -11.77 19.72
C ARG A 118 -28.19 -12.95 18.85
N PRO A 119 -29.15 -13.76 19.32
CA PRO A 119 -29.62 -14.94 18.59
C PRO A 119 -30.49 -14.67 17.33
N ASP A 120 -30.93 -13.43 17.10
CA ASP A 120 -31.88 -13.10 16.00
C ASP A 120 -31.23 -12.50 14.73
N ALA A 121 -29.91 -12.47 14.61
CA ALA A 121 -29.23 -11.88 13.45
C ALA A 121 -29.01 -12.89 12.29
N GLU A 122 -30.08 -13.52 11.79
CA GLU A 122 -30.04 -14.22 10.50
C GLU A 122 -30.03 -13.21 9.34
N LYS A 123 -28.85 -12.64 9.04
CA LYS A 123 -28.55 -12.14 7.71
C LYS A 123 -27.21 -12.72 7.29
N LYS A 124 -27.19 -13.37 6.13
CA LYS A 124 -25.99 -13.79 5.41
C LYS A 124 -25.08 -12.57 5.22
N LEU A 125 -24.26 -12.27 6.23
CA LEU A 125 -23.18 -11.31 6.13
C LEU A 125 -22.22 -11.95 5.14
N LYS A 126 -22.06 -11.36 3.95
CA LYS A 126 -20.82 -11.59 3.20
C LYS A 126 -19.72 -11.15 4.19
N SER A 127 -18.95 -12.10 4.70
CA SER A 127 -17.96 -11.86 5.76
C SER A 127 -16.84 -11.01 5.17
N PHE A 128 -17.00 -9.70 5.30
CA PHE A 128 -16.02 -8.74 4.84
C PHE A 128 -14.83 -8.73 5.81
N ASP A 129 -13.62 -8.70 5.25
CA ASP A 129 -12.40 -8.51 6.03
C ASP A 129 -12.28 -7.04 6.45
N TRP A 130 -12.81 -6.72 7.62
CA TRP A 130 -12.69 -5.41 8.27
C TRP A 130 -11.25 -5.06 8.67
N THR A 131 -10.29 -5.99 8.55
CA THR A 131 -8.88 -5.71 8.81
C THR A 131 -8.17 -5.07 7.63
N PHE A 132 -8.80 -5.04 6.45
CA PHE A 132 -8.20 -4.55 5.20
C PHE A 132 -6.88 -5.25 4.86
N THR A 133 -6.78 -6.57 5.11
CA THR A 133 -5.57 -7.32 4.77
C THR A 133 -5.36 -7.34 3.26
N THR A 134 -4.18 -6.89 2.84
CA THR A 134 -3.79 -6.84 1.42
C THR A 134 -2.47 -7.55 1.20
N ASP A 135 -2.38 -8.28 0.09
CA ASP A 135 -1.16 -8.93 -0.39
C ASP A 135 -0.46 -8.10 -1.48
N TYR A 136 -0.89 -6.85 -1.66
CA TYR A 136 -0.42 -5.93 -2.69
C TYR A 136 1.12 -5.80 -2.70
N LYS A 137 1.72 -5.97 -3.89
CA LYS A 137 3.17 -6.00 -4.09
C LYS A 137 3.68 -4.84 -4.97
N GLY A 138 2.90 -3.77 -5.05
CA GLY A 138 3.06 -2.70 -6.03
C GLY A 138 2.44 -3.04 -7.38
N THR A 139 2.03 -2.01 -8.12
CA THR A 139 1.53 -2.16 -9.49
C THR A 139 2.69 -2.06 -10.47
N LEU A 140 2.75 -3.00 -11.40
CA LEU A 140 3.75 -3.05 -12.47
C LEU A 140 3.07 -2.74 -13.80
N SER A 141 3.78 -2.11 -14.72
CA SER A 141 3.36 -2.01 -16.12
C SER A 141 3.77 -3.24 -16.93
N ASP A 142 3.20 -3.39 -18.12
CA ASP A 142 3.39 -4.56 -18.98
C ASP A 142 4.84 -4.73 -19.48
N GLU A 143 5.66 -3.68 -19.43
CA GLU A 143 7.08 -3.71 -19.81
C GLU A 143 7.98 -4.39 -18.76
N ILE A 144 7.43 -4.84 -17.63
CA ILE A 144 8.18 -5.52 -16.56
C ILE A 144 7.84 -7.01 -16.56
N VAL A 145 8.84 -7.85 -16.81
CA VAL A 145 8.70 -9.31 -16.72
C VAL A 145 9.09 -9.77 -15.31
N VAL A 146 8.20 -10.53 -14.68
CA VAL A 146 8.42 -11.09 -13.34
C VAL A 146 8.96 -12.51 -13.47
N GLU A 147 10.14 -12.77 -12.93
CA GLU A 147 10.77 -14.08 -12.92
C GLU A 147 11.04 -14.55 -11.48
N PRO A 148 10.77 -15.81 -11.11
CA PRO A 148 11.16 -16.33 -9.80
C PRO A 148 12.69 -16.39 -9.68
N THR A 149 13.21 -16.16 -8.47
CA THR A 149 14.66 -16.26 -8.22
C THR A 149 14.95 -16.68 -6.77
N ASP A 150 16.10 -17.31 -6.58
CA ASP A 150 16.66 -17.57 -5.24
C ASP A 150 17.60 -16.45 -4.76
N GLU A 151 17.86 -15.45 -5.60
CA GLU A 151 18.71 -14.31 -5.24
C GLU A 151 18.03 -13.41 -4.20
N THR A 152 18.67 -13.24 -3.05
CA THR A 152 18.16 -12.41 -1.95
C THR A 152 18.79 -11.03 -1.91
N ILE A 153 18.07 -10.06 -1.33
CA ILE A 153 18.59 -8.71 -1.08
C ILE A 153 19.80 -8.80 -0.14
N ASN A 154 20.92 -8.21 -0.54
CA ASN A 154 22.11 -8.14 0.29
C ASN A 154 21.94 -7.05 1.38
N TYR A 155 21.49 -7.47 2.56
CA TYR A 155 21.27 -6.58 3.71
C TYR A 155 22.54 -5.94 4.25
N ASP A 156 23.73 -6.47 3.97
CA ASP A 156 24.96 -5.86 4.44
C ASP A 156 25.28 -4.57 3.69
N LEU A 157 24.89 -4.46 2.42
CA LEU A 157 24.92 -3.20 1.68
C LEU A 157 23.99 -2.16 2.31
N LEU A 158 22.82 -2.58 2.79
CA LEU A 158 21.85 -1.68 3.43
C LEU A 158 22.32 -1.14 4.79
N LYS A 159 23.31 -1.77 5.43
CA LYS A 159 23.93 -1.31 6.68
C LYS A 159 25.08 -0.31 6.44
N GLN A 160 25.59 -0.23 5.22
CA GLN A 160 26.66 0.71 4.89
C GLN A 160 26.12 2.14 4.96
N LYS A 161 26.95 3.05 5.48
CA LYS A 161 26.58 4.47 5.58
C LYS A 161 26.81 5.15 4.24
N GLU A 162 25.77 5.19 3.43
CA GLU A 162 25.68 6.07 2.26
C GLU A 162 24.81 7.30 2.57
N GLN A 163 25.09 8.41 1.90
CA GLN A 163 24.26 9.60 2.00
C GLN A 163 22.91 9.33 1.34
N ILE A 164 21.83 9.62 2.05
CA ILE A 164 20.49 9.55 1.49
C ILE A 164 20.28 10.74 0.55
N LEU A 165 20.13 10.48 -0.74
CA LEU A 165 19.86 11.50 -1.75
C LEU A 165 18.38 11.86 -1.81
N PHE A 166 17.51 10.88 -1.60
CA PHE A 166 16.06 11.05 -1.62
C PHE A 166 15.40 10.08 -0.65
N TYR A 167 14.44 10.59 0.12
CA TYR A 167 13.69 9.80 1.09
C TYR A 167 12.26 10.27 1.19
N HIS A 168 11.34 9.32 1.23
CA HIS A 168 9.97 9.61 1.59
C HIS A 168 9.27 8.39 2.20
N ASP A 169 8.29 8.65 3.07
CA ASP A 169 7.43 7.66 3.73
C ASP A 169 5.98 8.08 3.51
N LEU A 170 5.27 7.34 2.66
CA LEU A 170 3.89 7.62 2.28
C LEU A 170 2.94 6.62 2.96
N THR A 171 2.05 7.10 3.80
CA THR A 171 0.88 6.32 4.22
C THR A 171 -0.12 6.25 3.06
N LEU A 172 -0.54 5.05 2.66
CA LEU A 172 -1.55 4.84 1.62
C LEU A 172 -2.96 4.78 2.25
N PHE A 173 -3.11 3.99 3.30
CA PHE A 173 -4.29 3.99 4.15
C PHE A 173 -3.97 3.58 5.59
N GLU A 174 -4.86 3.96 6.51
CA GLU A 174 -4.81 3.65 7.92
C GLU A 174 -6.23 3.52 8.49
N ASP A 175 -6.42 2.61 9.45
CA ASP A 175 -7.69 2.33 10.12
C ASP A 175 -7.41 1.97 11.58
N GLU A 176 -8.22 2.48 12.51
CA GLU A 176 -8.07 2.23 13.95
C GLU A 176 -8.92 1.04 14.43
N LEU A 177 -9.59 0.33 13.51
CA LEU A 177 -10.37 -0.86 13.78
C LEU A 177 -11.41 -0.64 14.89
N HIS A 178 -12.01 0.54 14.93
CA HIS A 178 -12.91 0.99 16.02
C HIS A 178 -12.26 0.88 17.42
N ASP A 179 -11.04 1.37 17.57
CA ASP A 179 -10.23 1.33 18.80
C ASP A 179 -9.80 -0.08 19.26
N HIS A 180 -9.94 -1.09 18.40
CA HIS A 180 -9.54 -2.48 18.68
C HIS A 180 -8.21 -2.87 18.03
N GLY A 181 -7.46 -1.91 17.50
CA GLY A 181 -6.14 -2.15 16.95
C GLY A 181 -5.71 -1.11 15.94
N ILE A 182 -4.93 -1.55 14.96
CA ILE A 182 -4.49 -0.71 13.85
C ILE A 182 -4.29 -1.56 12.60
N SER A 183 -4.77 -1.05 11.46
CA SER A 183 -4.45 -1.53 10.13
C SER A 183 -3.82 -0.39 9.34
N LYS A 184 -2.62 -0.60 8.82
CA LYS A 184 -1.86 0.46 8.15
C LYS A 184 -1.08 -0.08 6.97
N LEU A 185 -1.19 0.60 5.83
CA LEU A 185 -0.35 0.38 4.67
C LEU A 185 0.47 1.63 4.38
N SER A 186 1.80 1.50 4.38
CA SER A 186 2.70 2.58 3.95
C SER A 186 3.79 2.10 3.02
N VAL A 187 4.32 3.01 2.20
CA VAL A 187 5.43 2.76 1.28
C VAL A 187 6.55 3.76 1.54
N LYS A 188 7.75 3.23 1.80
CA LYS A 188 8.97 4.01 2.07
C LYS A 188 9.93 3.83 0.91
N ILE A 189 10.53 4.93 0.44
CA ILE A 189 11.59 4.93 -0.57
C ILE A 189 12.86 5.56 0.00
N ARG A 190 14.01 4.94 -0.26
CA ARG A 190 15.34 5.48 -0.02
C ARG A 190 16.16 5.38 -1.31
N VAL A 191 16.74 6.49 -1.76
CA VAL A 191 17.68 6.53 -2.88
C VAL A 191 19.05 6.92 -2.34
N MET A 192 20.02 6.04 -2.54
CA MET A 192 21.44 6.25 -2.26
C MET A 192 22.18 6.49 -3.59
N PRO A 193 23.46 6.92 -3.58
CA PRO A 193 24.27 7.01 -4.80
C PRO A 193 24.38 5.70 -5.58
N SER A 194 24.41 4.56 -4.89
CA SER A 194 24.66 3.25 -5.52
C SER A 194 23.41 2.41 -5.77
N TYR A 195 22.29 2.66 -5.07
CA TYR A 195 21.05 1.88 -5.19
C TYR A 195 19.83 2.67 -4.75
N TRP A 196 18.65 2.18 -5.08
CA TRP A 196 17.42 2.55 -4.39
C TRP A 196 16.77 1.33 -3.72
N TYR A 197 16.03 1.59 -2.64
CA TYR A 197 15.34 0.59 -1.85
C TYR A 197 13.94 1.06 -1.46
N ILE A 198 12.95 0.20 -1.68
CA ILE A 198 11.54 0.42 -1.32
C ILE A 198 11.12 -0.61 -0.29
N LEU A 199 10.35 -0.16 0.71
CA LEU A 199 9.61 -1.01 1.63
C LEU A 199 8.14 -0.60 1.59
N LEU A 200 7.32 -1.42 0.94
CA LEU A 200 5.87 -1.40 1.11
C LEU A 200 5.53 -2.33 2.28
N ARG A 201 4.86 -1.80 3.30
CA ARG A 201 4.52 -2.56 4.50
C ARG A 201 3.05 -2.37 4.82
N TYR A 202 2.32 -3.48 4.82
CA TYR A 202 1.07 -3.63 5.52
C TYR A 202 1.37 -4.12 6.95
N PHE A 203 0.78 -3.49 7.94
CA PHE A 203 0.85 -3.86 9.34
C PHE A 203 -0.55 -3.90 9.93
N LEU A 204 -0.86 -5.00 10.60
CA LEU A 204 -2.11 -5.24 11.29
C LEU A 204 -1.81 -5.68 12.71
N ARG A 205 -2.41 -5.00 13.67
CA ARG A 205 -2.49 -5.44 15.06
C ARG A 205 -3.96 -5.44 15.43
N VAL A 206 -4.48 -6.59 15.82
CA VAL A 206 -5.78 -6.69 16.49
C VAL A 206 -5.47 -6.99 17.94
N ASP A 207 -5.85 -6.07 18.82
CA ASP A 207 -5.47 -6.11 20.23
C ASP A 207 -5.90 -7.44 20.86
N ASP A 208 -4.97 -8.08 21.57
CA ASP A 208 -5.12 -9.39 22.22
C ASP A 208 -5.49 -10.59 21.31
N VAL A 209 -5.54 -10.40 19.99
CA VAL A 209 -5.90 -11.45 19.02
C VAL A 209 -4.69 -11.88 18.19
N LEU A 210 -4.19 -11.01 17.31
CA LEU A 210 -3.11 -11.35 16.38
C LEU A 210 -2.34 -10.12 15.90
N VAL A 211 -1.13 -10.37 15.42
CA VAL A 211 -0.31 -9.38 14.73
C VAL A 211 0.15 -9.97 13.40
N ARG A 212 -0.03 -9.22 12.33
CA ARG A 212 0.30 -9.60 10.96
C ARG A 212 1.09 -8.48 10.28
N SER A 213 2.06 -8.87 9.45
CA SER A 213 2.77 -7.93 8.58
C SER A 213 3.04 -8.55 7.22
N ASN A 214 2.62 -7.85 6.17
CA ASN A 214 2.96 -8.19 4.79
C ASN A 214 3.92 -7.13 4.27
N GLU A 215 5.15 -7.53 3.95
CA GLU A 215 6.21 -6.63 3.52
C GLU A 215 6.64 -6.98 2.10
N THR A 216 6.56 -6.01 1.18
CA THR A 216 7.20 -6.08 -0.13
C THR A 216 8.41 -5.16 -0.15
N ARG A 217 9.58 -5.76 -0.27
CA ARG A 217 10.86 -5.05 -0.42
C ARG A 217 11.24 -5.05 -1.88
N MET A 218 11.62 -3.89 -2.42
CA MET A 218 12.22 -3.81 -3.74
C MET A 218 13.60 -3.17 -3.66
N PHE A 219 14.59 -3.76 -4.32
CA PHE A 219 15.96 -3.30 -4.32
C PHE A 219 16.49 -3.26 -5.75
N HIS A 220 17.16 -2.16 -6.09
CA HIS A 220 17.81 -2.01 -7.38
C HIS A 220 19.17 -1.34 -7.21
N MET A 221 20.22 -2.04 -7.64
CA MET A 221 21.56 -1.50 -7.72
C MET A 221 21.74 -0.73 -9.04
N LEU A 222 22.45 0.39 -8.98
CA LEU A 222 22.81 1.18 -10.15
C LEU A 222 23.51 0.29 -11.18
N ASN A 223 23.11 0.43 -12.45
CA ASN A 223 23.59 -0.37 -13.58
C ASN A 223 23.13 -1.85 -13.61
N SER A 224 22.31 -2.30 -12.65
CA SER A 224 21.61 -3.58 -12.80
C SER A 224 20.51 -3.46 -13.86
N ASN A 225 20.18 -4.56 -14.53
CA ASN A 225 19.07 -4.66 -15.49
C ASN A 225 17.77 -5.17 -14.85
N TYR A 226 17.77 -5.43 -13.55
CA TYR A 226 16.61 -5.92 -12.82
C TYR A 226 16.42 -5.20 -11.48
N VAL A 227 15.22 -5.35 -10.94
CA VAL A 227 14.89 -5.03 -9.55
C VAL A 227 14.63 -6.35 -8.82
N LEU A 228 15.25 -6.56 -7.66
CA LEU A 228 14.88 -7.65 -6.77
C LEU A 228 13.63 -7.26 -6.00
N ARG A 229 12.62 -8.13 -6.01
CA ARG A 229 11.41 -8.00 -5.21
C ARG A 229 11.30 -9.18 -4.24
N GLU A 230 11.28 -8.90 -2.95
CA GLU A 230 11.04 -9.89 -1.89
C GLU A 230 9.71 -9.58 -1.19
N PHE A 231 8.78 -10.52 -1.25
CA PHE A 231 7.56 -10.50 -0.45
C PHE A 231 7.74 -11.39 0.78
N THR A 232 7.31 -10.92 1.95
CA THR A 232 7.30 -11.70 3.18
C THR A 232 6.00 -11.45 3.93
N ALA A 233 5.23 -12.50 4.16
CA ALA A 233 4.06 -12.47 5.03
C ALA A 233 4.43 -13.08 6.38
N LYS A 234 4.20 -12.33 7.46
CA LYS A 234 4.45 -12.76 8.84
C LYS A 234 3.18 -12.64 9.66
N GLU A 235 2.97 -13.59 10.54
CA GLU A 235 1.82 -13.60 11.44
C GLU A 235 2.10 -14.43 12.69
N SER A 236 1.69 -13.90 13.84
CA SER A 236 1.63 -14.62 15.10
C SER A 236 0.35 -14.23 15.86
N LYS A 237 -0.18 -15.14 16.67
CA LYS A 237 -1.24 -14.78 17.62
C LYS A 237 -0.64 -13.92 18.74
N ALA A 238 -1.44 -13.04 19.34
CA ALA A 238 -0.98 -12.19 20.43
C ALA A 238 -0.42 -13.02 21.61
N GLN A 239 -1.06 -14.16 21.88
CA GLN A 239 -0.65 -15.11 22.93
C GLN A 239 0.75 -15.70 22.70
N ASP A 240 1.16 -15.87 21.44
CA ASP A 240 2.47 -16.46 21.09
C ASP A 240 3.61 -15.44 21.18
N LEU A 241 3.29 -14.14 21.19
CA LEU A 241 4.29 -13.07 21.11
C LEU A 241 4.96 -12.76 22.44
N ASN A 242 4.47 -13.31 23.57
CA ASN A 242 5.01 -13.11 24.93
C ASN A 242 5.44 -11.65 25.22
N MET A 243 4.73 -10.69 24.63
CA MET A 243 5.04 -9.27 24.68
C MET A 243 3.75 -8.53 25.05
N PRO A 244 3.78 -7.62 26.04
CA PRO A 244 2.60 -6.85 26.38
C PRO A 244 2.25 -5.85 25.27
N THR A 245 0.97 -5.59 25.05
CA THR A 245 0.45 -4.64 24.04
C THR A 245 1.06 -3.25 24.18
N SER A 246 1.46 -2.84 25.39
CA SER A 246 2.15 -1.58 25.66
C SER A 246 3.53 -1.45 25.00
N HIS A 247 4.16 -2.57 24.64
CA HIS A 247 5.42 -2.61 23.89
C HIS A 247 5.20 -2.81 22.38
N MET A 248 3.95 -3.00 21.93
CA MET A 248 3.58 -3.16 20.52
C MET A 248 3.12 -1.83 19.92
N LYS A 249 3.86 -0.74 20.18
CA LYS A 249 3.48 0.60 19.72
C LYS A 249 3.73 0.76 18.23
N GLU A 250 4.94 0.41 17.79
CA GLU A 250 5.33 0.52 16.41
C GLU A 250 5.45 -0.86 15.76
N ALA A 251 5.22 -0.90 14.45
CA ALA A 251 5.36 -2.12 13.67
C ALA A 251 6.77 -2.74 13.82
N ASP A 252 7.80 -1.90 13.86
CA ASP A 252 9.20 -2.33 13.97
C ASP A 252 9.52 -2.99 15.32
N ASP A 253 8.73 -2.74 16.38
CA ASP A 253 8.91 -3.35 17.70
C ASP A 253 8.50 -4.83 17.70
N VAL A 254 7.56 -5.22 16.85
CA VAL A 254 6.89 -6.55 16.90
C VAL A 254 7.30 -7.45 15.73
N ILE A 255 7.53 -6.88 14.54
CA ILE A 255 7.87 -7.61 13.31
C ILE A 255 9.02 -8.63 13.45
N PRO A 256 10.09 -8.36 14.25
CA PRO A 256 11.17 -9.33 14.46
C PRO A 256 10.73 -10.63 15.14
N PHE A 257 9.63 -10.59 15.91
CA PHE A 257 9.10 -11.72 16.68
C PHE A 257 7.99 -12.49 15.94
N LEU A 258 7.52 -11.98 14.80
CA LEU A 258 6.48 -12.63 14.01
C LEU A 258 7.01 -13.83 13.24
N ALA A 259 6.26 -14.93 13.24
CA ALA A 259 6.59 -16.11 12.44
C ALA A 259 6.36 -15.84 10.95
N VAL A 260 7.36 -16.17 10.12
CA VAL A 260 7.24 -16.08 8.66
C VAL A 260 6.32 -17.18 8.14
N LYS A 261 5.23 -16.80 7.47
CA LYS A 261 4.26 -17.71 6.86
C LYS A 261 4.56 -17.94 5.38
N GLU A 262 4.97 -16.90 4.69
CA GLU A 262 5.27 -16.93 3.27
C GLU A 262 6.49 -16.05 2.99
N LYS A 263 7.36 -16.52 2.10
CA LYS A 263 8.43 -15.72 1.54
C LYS A 263 8.56 -16.04 0.05
N VAL A 264 8.48 -15.02 -0.80
CA VAL A 264 8.59 -15.14 -2.25
C VAL A 264 9.60 -14.13 -2.76
N THR A 265 10.53 -14.58 -3.59
CA THR A 265 11.56 -13.72 -4.17
C THR A 265 11.51 -13.78 -5.70
N GLN A 266 11.59 -12.60 -6.32
CA GLN A 266 11.40 -12.42 -7.76
C GLN A 266 12.36 -11.37 -8.31
N LYS A 267 12.73 -11.53 -9.58
CA LYS A 267 13.36 -10.49 -10.40
C LYS A 267 12.30 -9.80 -11.24
N LEU A 268 12.35 -8.48 -11.25
CA LEU A 268 11.59 -7.65 -12.17
C LEU A 268 12.55 -7.22 -13.28
N ILE A 269 12.50 -7.93 -14.41
CA ILE A 269 13.32 -7.65 -15.59
C ILE A 269 12.66 -6.52 -16.36
N VAL A 270 13.37 -5.40 -16.50
CA VAL A 270 12.86 -4.26 -17.25
C VAL A 270 13.16 -4.51 -18.73
N ASN A 271 12.14 -4.74 -19.57
CA ASN A 271 12.37 -5.05 -20.97
C ASN A 271 13.06 -3.88 -21.69
N ILE A 272 14.31 -4.06 -22.10
CA ILE A 272 14.95 -3.15 -23.03
C ILE A 272 14.35 -3.49 -24.40
N GLN A 273 13.31 -2.78 -24.82
CA GLN A 273 13.01 -2.73 -26.24
C GLN A 273 14.23 -2.08 -26.90
N ASN A 274 15.13 -2.92 -27.43
CA ASN A 274 16.11 -2.49 -28.41
C ASN A 274 15.28 -2.07 -29.63
N ASN A 275 14.90 -0.80 -29.69
CA ASN A 275 14.52 -0.17 -30.95
C ASN A 275 15.73 -0.32 -31.86
N SER A 276 15.63 -1.31 -32.75
CA SER A 276 16.55 -1.61 -33.83
C SER A 276 16.41 -0.55 -34.92
#